data_AF-A0A6J4D0N8-F1
#
_entry.id   AF-A0A6J4D0N8-F1
#
_cell.length_a   1.000
_cell.length_b   1.000
_cell.length_c   1.000
_cell.angle_alpha   90.00
_cell.angle_beta   90.00
_cell.angle_gamma   90.00
#
_symmetry.space_group_name_H-M   'P 1'
#
loop_
_entity.id
_entity.type
_entity.pdbx_description
1 polymer ?
#
loop_
_entity_poly.entity_id
_entity_poly.type
_entity_poly.pdbx_seq_one_letter_code
_entity_poly.pdbx_strand_id
1 'polypeptide(L)'
;MQAAYNPYNPRNAEIKEVEKYVRQEMAGFDITKRHFTFEEKHRLILFIDQCRTEIAPALVLHVLYETRGAEVRQSRLMKWLSKLGEWRRYFKEHKTNYDPNRTYHVSQKRLDYYKRKTKVNKELLREAILAIGSSAPRKGYKAMYDYYLELERVNKPDFSMAFPRVYTIIREMIEGDIELSGFFLTSQAHSAHIRQMQLRDFSEEE
;
A
#
# COMPACT_ATOMS: atom_id res chain seq x y z
N MET A 1 38.97 17.64 -24.14
CA MET A 1 37.59 17.11 -24.17
C MET A 1 37.34 16.37 -22.86
N GLN A 2 36.50 16.93 -21.98
CA GLN A 2 36.16 16.34 -20.69
C GLN A 2 35.06 15.30 -20.93
N ALA A 3 35.34 14.03 -20.67
CA ALA A 3 34.39 12.94 -20.89
C ALA A 3 33.12 13.18 -20.05
N ALA A 4 31.96 12.98 -20.66
CA ALA A 4 30.66 13.12 -20.00
C ALA A 4 30.57 12.18 -18.79
N TYR A 5 30.13 12.73 -17.65
CA TYR A 5 29.93 12.02 -16.39
C TYR A 5 28.99 10.82 -16.58
N ASN A 6 29.52 9.60 -16.44
CA ASN A 6 28.74 8.38 -16.45
C ASN A 6 28.48 7.92 -15.00
N PRO A 7 27.25 8.05 -14.48
CA PRO A 7 26.91 7.63 -13.12
C PRO A 7 27.02 6.11 -12.89
N TYR A 8 27.26 5.32 -13.94
CA TYR A 8 27.46 3.87 -13.90
C TYR A 8 28.94 3.44 -14.00
N ASN A 9 29.88 4.39 -14.09
CA ASN A 9 31.32 4.09 -14.06
C ASN A 9 32.05 5.15 -13.19
N PRO A 10 31.78 5.19 -11.88
CA PRO A 10 32.44 6.12 -10.96
C PRO A 10 33.96 5.89 -10.97
N ARG A 11 34.75 6.97 -10.87
CA ARG A 11 36.21 6.80 -10.84
C ARG A 11 36.58 6.09 -9.52
N ASN A 12 37.49 5.12 -9.55
CA ASN A 12 37.92 4.38 -8.36
C ASN A 12 38.37 5.29 -7.18
N ALA A 13 38.81 6.52 -7.46
CA ALA A 13 39.14 7.52 -6.44
C ALA A 13 37.90 8.03 -5.69
N GLU A 14 36.80 8.32 -6.40
CA GLU A 14 35.53 8.79 -5.83
C GLU A 14 34.90 7.71 -4.94
N ILE A 15 34.97 6.44 -5.36
CA ILE A 15 34.47 5.31 -4.56
C ILE A 15 35.22 5.22 -3.23
N LYS A 16 36.55 5.30 -3.25
CA LYS A 16 37.39 5.24 -2.03
C LYS A 16 37.12 6.40 -1.08
N GLU A 17 36.85 7.58 -1.62
CA GLU A 17 36.51 8.76 -0.85
C GLU A 17 35.15 8.60 -0.16
N VAL A 18 34.13 8.18 -0.91
CA VAL A 18 32.80 7.86 -0.36
C VAL A 18 32.89 6.76 0.70
N GLU A 19 33.68 5.73 0.46
CA GLU A 19 33.86 4.63 1.40
C GLU A 19 34.47 5.12 2.72
N LYS A 20 35.45 6.04 2.67
CA LYS A 20 36.02 6.66 3.85
C LYS A 20 34.96 7.43 4.65
N TYR A 21 34.15 8.26 3.98
CA TYR A 21 33.05 8.99 4.62
C TYR A 21 32.01 8.04 5.23
N VAL A 22 31.62 6.99 4.51
CA VAL A 22 30.67 5.98 5.01
C VAL A 22 31.21 5.28 6.25
N ARG A 23 32.49 4.90 6.27
CA ARG A 23 33.12 4.26 7.44
C ARG A 23 33.24 5.22 8.63
N GLN A 24 33.45 6.51 8.40
CA GLN A 24 33.57 7.50 9.48
C GLN A 24 32.20 7.90 10.05
N GLU A 25 31.25 8.24 9.19
CA GLU A 25 29.99 8.87 9.60
C GLU A 25 28.79 7.93 9.60
N MET A 26 28.89 6.77 8.95
CA MET A 26 27.76 5.85 8.73
C MET A 26 28.09 4.38 9.07
N ALA A 27 29.14 4.12 9.85
CA ALA A 27 29.53 2.75 10.24
C ALA A 27 28.40 1.94 10.90
N GLY A 28 27.64 2.57 11.80
CA GLY A 28 26.52 1.93 12.50
C GLY A 28 25.20 1.93 11.73
N PHE A 29 25.15 2.51 10.52
CA PHE A 29 23.92 2.56 9.73
C PHE A 29 23.80 1.31 8.86
N ASP A 30 22.72 0.54 9.05
CA ASP A 30 22.41 -0.62 8.21
C ASP A 30 21.31 -0.30 7.20
N ILE A 31 21.73 -0.08 5.94
CA ILE A 31 20.82 0.21 4.82
C ILE A 31 19.95 -1.00 4.42
N THR A 32 20.28 -2.21 4.87
CA THR A 32 19.54 -3.44 4.54
C THR A 32 18.33 -3.68 5.43
N LYS A 33 18.26 -2.99 6.58
CA LYS A 33 17.16 -3.07 7.54
C LYS A 33 15.81 -2.70 6.91
N ARG A 34 14.75 -3.39 7.34
CA ARG A 34 13.38 -3.18 6.84
C ARG A 34 12.76 -1.87 7.29
N HIS A 35 13.07 -1.43 8.52
CA HIS A 35 12.45 -0.28 9.17
C HIS A 35 13.52 0.65 9.74
N PHE A 36 13.37 1.94 9.47
CA PHE A 36 14.28 2.97 9.96
C PHE A 36 13.58 3.86 10.99
N THR A 37 14.27 4.17 12.08
CA THR A 37 13.86 5.21 13.03
C THR A 37 13.89 6.58 12.36
N PHE A 38 13.27 7.58 12.98
CA PHE A 38 13.29 8.94 12.45
C PHE A 38 14.71 9.52 12.43
N GLU A 39 15.50 9.28 13.47
CA GLU A 39 16.90 9.68 13.58
C GLU A 39 17.77 9.02 12.51
N GLU A 40 17.60 7.71 12.27
CA GLU A 40 18.28 6.98 11.20
C GLU A 40 17.99 7.61 9.83
N LYS A 41 16.72 7.96 9.56
CA LYS A 41 16.32 8.62 8.30
C LYS A 41 16.94 10.01 8.17
N HIS A 42 16.89 10.81 9.24
CA HIS A 42 17.41 12.16 9.25
C HIS A 42 18.93 12.17 9.03
N ARG A 43 19.65 11.31 9.76
CA ARG A 43 21.10 11.12 9.62
C ARG A 43 21.48 10.75 8.19
N LEU A 44 20.79 9.79 7.56
CA LEU A 44 21.06 9.40 6.18
C LEU A 44 20.86 10.57 5.20
N ILE A 45 19.81 11.38 5.40
CA ILE A 45 19.54 12.53 4.52
C ILE A 45 20.60 13.60 4.69
N LEU A 46 20.97 13.95 5.92
CA LEU A 46 22.03 14.92 6.18
C LEU A 46 23.34 14.47 5.54
N PHE A 47 23.72 13.21 5.75
CA PHE A 47 24.93 12.64 5.15
C PHE A 47 24.89 12.72 3.61
N ILE A 48 23.80 12.30 2.98
CA ILE A 48 23.67 12.36 1.52
C ILE A 48 23.63 13.81 1.02
N ASP A 49 23.02 14.74 1.75
CA ASP A 49 23.00 16.16 1.42
C ASP A 49 24.39 16.80 1.53
N GLN A 50 25.17 16.42 2.54
CA GLN A 50 26.58 16.83 2.69
C GLN A 50 27.43 16.29 1.53
N CYS A 51 27.24 15.03 1.13
CA CYS A 51 27.96 14.47 -0.01
C CYS A 51 27.51 15.04 -1.36
N ARG A 52 26.30 15.62 -1.47
CA ARG A 52 25.67 15.96 -2.76
C ARG A 52 26.42 17.02 -3.56
N THR A 53 27.21 17.87 -2.92
CA THR A 53 28.03 18.89 -3.59
C THR A 53 29.11 18.27 -4.47
N GLU A 54 29.55 17.06 -4.14
CA GLU A 54 30.74 16.43 -4.74
C GLU A 54 30.44 15.04 -5.34
N ILE A 55 29.44 14.34 -4.82
CA ILE A 55 29.15 12.94 -5.12
C ILE A 55 27.66 12.72 -5.42
N ALA A 56 27.35 11.93 -6.45
CA ALA A 56 25.97 11.54 -6.73
C ALA A 56 25.38 10.66 -5.61
N PRO A 57 24.15 10.92 -5.13
CA PRO A 57 23.48 10.12 -4.10
C PRO A 57 23.39 8.62 -4.41
N ALA A 58 23.28 8.26 -5.69
CA ALA A 58 23.25 6.87 -6.12
C ALA A 58 24.56 6.14 -5.79
N LEU A 59 25.71 6.82 -5.92
CA LEU A 59 27.02 6.28 -5.58
C LEU A 59 27.16 6.06 -4.07
N VAL A 60 26.69 7.02 -3.27
CA VAL A 60 26.67 6.88 -1.79
C VAL A 60 25.85 5.67 -1.36
N LEU A 61 24.67 5.49 -1.95
CA LEU A 61 23.81 4.34 -1.67
C LEU A 61 24.46 3.02 -2.12
N HIS A 62 25.18 3.02 -3.26
CA HIS A 62 25.92 1.87 -3.74
C HIS A 62 26.97 1.41 -2.72
N VAL A 63 27.83 2.34 -2.29
CA VAL A 63 28.90 2.08 -1.32
C VAL A 63 28.34 1.66 0.05
N LEU A 64 27.20 2.24 0.47
CA LEU A 64 26.50 1.80 1.69
C LEU A 64 26.03 0.35 1.61
N TYR A 65 25.61 -0.15 0.45
CA TYR A 65 25.27 -1.56 0.27
C TYR A 65 26.51 -2.45 0.21
N GLU A 66 27.54 -2.04 -0.53
CA GLU A 66 28.80 -2.80 -0.67
C GLU A 66 29.50 -2.98 0.67
N THR A 67 29.58 -1.92 1.49
CA THR A 67 30.16 -1.99 2.85
C THR A 67 29.37 -2.87 3.82
N ARG A 68 28.21 -3.40 3.41
CA ARG A 68 27.40 -4.38 4.16
C ARG A 68 27.39 -5.76 3.49
N GLY A 69 28.18 -5.97 2.43
CA GLY A 69 28.23 -7.22 1.67
C GLY A 69 26.90 -7.54 0.98
N ALA A 70 26.08 -6.54 0.71
CA ALA A 70 24.74 -6.73 0.18
C ALA A 70 24.69 -6.45 -1.33
N GLU A 71 23.90 -7.25 -2.05
CA GLU A 71 23.75 -7.12 -3.50
C GLU A 71 23.16 -5.75 -3.88
N VAL A 72 23.88 -5.04 -4.75
CA VAL A 72 23.44 -3.75 -5.28
C VAL A 72 22.68 -3.96 -6.58
N ARG A 73 21.35 -3.84 -6.51
CA ARG A 73 20.48 -3.83 -7.69
C ARG A 73 20.08 -2.41 -8.05
N GLN A 74 20.14 -2.05 -9.33
CA GLN A 74 19.71 -0.73 -9.80
C GLN A 74 18.26 -0.39 -9.39
N SER A 75 17.36 -1.36 -9.47
CA SER A 75 15.96 -1.20 -9.02
C SER A 75 15.84 -0.86 -7.52
N ARG A 76 16.78 -1.35 -6.70
CA ARG A 76 16.83 -1.08 -5.26
C ARG A 76 17.36 0.33 -5.00
N LEU A 77 18.38 0.77 -5.74
CA LEU A 77 18.89 2.14 -5.70
C LEU A 77 17.82 3.15 -6.11
N MET A 78 17.08 2.92 -7.19
CA MET A 78 16.00 3.81 -7.63
C MET A 78 14.87 3.94 -6.59
N LYS A 79 14.48 2.82 -5.96
CA LYS A 79 13.53 2.84 -4.84
C LYS A 79 14.05 3.68 -3.67
N TRP A 80 15.34 3.61 -3.39
CA TRP A 80 15.98 4.43 -2.35
C TRP A 80 16.00 5.91 -2.69
N LEU A 81 16.35 6.27 -3.93
CA LEU A 81 16.30 7.67 -4.36
C LEU A 81 14.89 8.27 -4.22
N SER A 82 13.85 7.50 -4.56
CA SER A 82 12.45 7.90 -4.31
C SER A 82 12.16 8.10 -2.82
N LYS A 83 12.56 7.15 -1.96
CA LYS A 83 12.39 7.27 -0.50
C LYS A 83 13.11 8.49 0.08
N LEU A 84 14.33 8.77 -0.37
CA LEU A 84 15.09 9.95 0.05
C LEU A 84 14.37 11.24 -0.36
N GLY A 85 13.77 11.28 -1.56
CA GLY A 85 12.95 12.41 -1.99
C GLY A 85 11.73 12.64 -1.09
N GLU A 86 11.00 11.56 -0.75
CA GLU A 86 9.87 11.62 0.17
C GLU A 86 10.28 12.10 1.56
N TRP A 87 11.37 11.55 2.10
CA TRP A 87 11.84 11.94 3.43
C TRP A 87 12.36 13.38 3.42
N ARG A 88 13.12 13.82 2.41
CA ARG A 88 13.56 15.22 2.30
C ARG A 88 12.38 16.19 2.29
N ARG A 89 11.34 15.90 1.51
CA ARG A 89 10.11 16.70 1.50
C ARG A 89 9.48 16.73 2.89
N TYR A 90 9.38 15.57 3.53
CA TYR A 90 8.85 15.43 4.88
C TYR A 90 9.60 16.31 5.90
N PHE A 91 10.93 16.20 5.96
CA PHE A 91 11.75 16.97 6.90
C PHE A 91 11.74 18.47 6.60
N LYS A 92 11.66 18.87 5.32
CA LYS A 92 11.52 20.29 4.93
C LYS A 92 10.21 20.90 5.43
N GLU A 93 9.11 20.15 5.34
CA GLU A 93 7.77 20.59 5.76
C GLU A 93 7.59 20.57 7.30
N HIS A 94 8.38 19.77 8.03
CA HIS A 94 8.19 19.50 9.46
C HIS A 94 9.41 19.89 10.33
N LYS A 95 10.25 20.83 9.87
CA LYS A 95 11.53 21.25 10.49
C LYS A 95 11.49 21.57 12.00
N THR A 96 10.32 21.85 12.58
CA THR A 96 10.15 22.33 13.96
C THR A 96 9.48 21.33 14.92
N ASN A 97 9.20 20.10 14.49
CA ASN A 97 8.35 19.16 15.23
C ASN A 97 9.11 17.92 15.76
N TYR A 98 10.31 18.15 16.33
CA TYR A 98 11.12 17.11 16.96
C TYR A 98 10.48 16.66 18.29
N ASP A 99 10.10 15.39 18.35
CA ASP A 99 9.84 14.66 19.60
C ASP A 99 10.48 13.27 19.47
N PRO A 100 11.54 12.96 20.23
CA PRO A 100 12.25 11.69 20.15
C PRO A 100 11.40 10.47 20.55
N ASN A 101 10.24 10.68 21.19
CA ASN A 101 9.28 9.63 21.54
C ASN A 101 8.21 9.40 20.46
N ARG A 102 8.25 10.13 19.34
CA ARG A 102 7.22 10.08 18.31
C ARG A 102 7.43 8.88 17.37
N THR A 103 6.94 7.72 17.79
CA THR A 103 6.90 6.50 16.98
C THR A 103 5.92 6.70 15.82
N TYR A 104 6.45 7.00 14.63
CA TYR A 104 5.74 7.23 13.38
C TYR A 104 4.93 8.53 13.29
N HIS A 105 5.37 9.42 12.40
CA HIS A 105 4.47 10.40 11.80
C HIS A 105 3.46 9.72 10.89
N VAL A 106 2.42 9.16 11.50
CA VAL A 106 1.16 8.92 10.82
C VAL A 106 0.59 10.32 10.56
N SER A 107 0.55 10.75 9.29
CA SER A 107 0.01 12.07 8.94
C SER A 107 -1.38 12.25 9.58
N GLN A 108 -1.78 13.48 9.91
CA GLN A 108 -3.12 13.72 10.47
C GLN A 108 -4.20 13.10 9.56
N LYS A 109 -4.01 13.15 8.24
CA LYS A 109 -4.83 12.45 7.24
C LYS A 109 -4.95 10.93 7.47
N ARG A 110 -3.88 10.27 7.93
CA ARG A 110 -3.81 8.83 8.22
C ARG A 110 -4.32 8.50 9.63
N LEU A 111 -4.15 9.39 10.61
CA LEU A 111 -4.83 9.32 11.91
C LEU A 111 -6.34 9.49 11.74
N ASP A 112 -6.76 10.44 10.91
CA ASP A 112 -8.15 10.66 10.53
C ASP A 112 -8.70 9.51 9.69
N TYR A 113 -7.87 8.82 8.91
CA TYR A 113 -8.25 7.57 8.24
C TYR A 113 -8.48 6.44 9.26
N TYR A 114 -7.63 6.32 10.28
CA TYR A 114 -7.80 5.35 11.37
C TYR A 114 -8.94 5.71 12.33
N LYS A 115 -9.23 7.01 12.54
CA LYS A 115 -10.41 7.49 13.28
C LYS A 115 -11.70 7.32 12.45
N ARG A 116 -11.64 7.49 11.12
CA ARG A 116 -12.67 7.08 10.14
C ARG A 116 -12.82 5.57 10.00
N LYS A 117 -12.42 4.78 11.01
CA LYS A 117 -12.88 3.42 11.22
C LYS A 117 -14.35 3.38 11.66
N THR A 118 -15.22 4.23 11.09
CA THR A 118 -16.60 3.82 10.90
C THR A 118 -16.51 2.55 10.05
N LYS A 119 -16.67 1.42 10.73
CA LYS A 119 -16.68 0.13 10.05
C LYS A 119 -17.87 0.17 9.11
N VAL A 120 -17.63 -0.22 7.86
CA VAL A 120 -18.72 -0.40 6.90
C VAL A 120 -19.66 -1.43 7.50
N ASN A 121 -20.92 -1.07 7.68
CA ASN A 121 -21.93 -2.03 8.05
C ASN A 121 -22.18 -2.94 6.84
N LYS A 122 -21.58 -4.13 6.87
CA LYS A 122 -21.66 -5.08 5.77
C LYS A 122 -23.08 -5.61 5.56
N GLU A 123 -23.94 -5.59 6.58
CA GLU A 123 -25.33 -6.05 6.47
C GLU A 123 -26.15 -5.06 5.63
N LEU A 124 -26.11 -3.77 5.98
CA LEU A 124 -26.74 -2.72 5.16
C LEU A 124 -26.16 -2.66 3.74
N LEU A 125 -24.86 -2.94 3.60
CA LEU A 125 -24.24 -3.02 2.27
C LEU A 125 -24.74 -4.23 1.47
N ARG A 126 -25.00 -5.38 2.11
CA ARG A 126 -25.65 -6.53 1.46
C ARG A 126 -27.07 -6.20 1.04
N GLU A 127 -27.85 -5.55 1.91
CA GLU A 127 -29.20 -5.08 1.57
C GLU A 127 -29.17 -4.17 0.33
N ALA A 128 -28.18 -3.27 0.25
CA ALA A 128 -28.04 -2.41 -0.91
C ALA A 128 -27.65 -3.16 -2.20
N ILE A 129 -26.78 -4.17 -2.11
CA ILE A 129 -26.42 -5.02 -3.24
C ILE A 129 -27.63 -5.83 -3.71
N LEU A 130 -28.42 -6.39 -2.78
CA LEU A 130 -29.62 -7.16 -3.09
C LEU A 130 -30.71 -6.30 -3.72
N ALA A 131 -30.93 -5.08 -3.21
CA ALA A 131 -31.94 -4.17 -3.73
C ALA A 131 -31.63 -3.69 -5.16
N ILE A 132 -30.35 -3.44 -5.48
CA ILE A 132 -29.93 -2.94 -6.80
C ILE A 132 -29.63 -4.08 -7.79
N GLY A 133 -29.20 -5.25 -7.30
CA GLY A 133 -28.81 -6.40 -8.10
C GLY A 133 -27.30 -6.46 -8.38
N SER A 134 -26.70 -7.62 -8.11
CA SER A 134 -25.25 -7.88 -8.23
C SER A 134 -24.72 -7.93 -9.67
N SER A 135 -25.59 -8.00 -10.68
CA SER A 135 -25.27 -8.04 -12.11
C SER A 135 -25.12 -6.67 -12.76
N ALA A 136 -25.24 -5.59 -11.98
CA ALA A 136 -25.26 -4.24 -12.54
C ALA A 136 -23.89 -3.78 -13.07
N PRO A 137 -23.82 -3.12 -14.24
CA PRO A 137 -22.57 -2.59 -14.82
C PRO A 137 -21.95 -1.50 -13.93
N ARG A 138 -20.80 -0.91 -14.31
CA ARG A 138 -20.04 0.07 -13.49
C ARG A 138 -20.88 1.19 -12.82
N LYS A 139 -22.01 1.59 -13.41
CA LYS A 139 -22.98 2.56 -12.86
C LYS A 139 -23.79 2.01 -11.66
N GLY A 140 -23.98 0.69 -11.56
CA GLY A 140 -24.66 -0.01 -10.47
C GLY A 140 -23.93 0.08 -9.13
N TYR A 141 -22.59 0.03 -9.11
CA TYR A 141 -21.83 0.23 -7.87
C TYR A 141 -22.09 1.58 -7.22
N LYS A 142 -22.32 2.62 -8.04
CA LYS A 142 -22.64 3.95 -7.52
C LYS A 142 -24.03 3.97 -6.89
N ALA A 143 -25.02 3.34 -7.53
CA ALA A 143 -26.36 3.20 -6.98
C ALA A 143 -26.38 2.41 -5.67
N MET A 144 -25.64 1.30 -5.59
CA MET A 144 -25.47 0.52 -4.35
C MET A 144 -24.85 1.36 -3.22
N TYR A 145 -23.85 2.18 -3.55
CA TYR A 145 -23.22 3.07 -2.59
C TYR A 145 -24.17 4.19 -2.12
N ASP A 146 -24.89 4.83 -3.04
CA ASP A 146 -25.82 5.91 -2.70
C ASP A 146 -26.95 5.37 -1.80
N TYR A 147 -27.51 4.22 -2.13
CA TYR A 147 -28.52 3.55 -1.30
C TYR A 147 -27.96 3.07 0.05
N TYR A 148 -26.73 2.56 0.10
CA TYR A 148 -26.05 2.24 1.36
C TYR A 148 -25.90 3.47 2.27
N LEU A 149 -25.59 4.64 1.70
CA LEU A 149 -25.53 5.88 2.47
C LEU A 149 -26.90 6.28 3.02
N GLU A 150 -27.97 6.10 2.24
CA GLU A 150 -29.33 6.35 2.71
C GLU A 150 -29.68 5.46 3.91
N LEU A 151 -29.39 4.15 3.84
CA LEU A 151 -29.62 3.20 4.93
C LEU A 151 -28.85 3.56 6.21
N GLU A 152 -27.58 3.94 6.11
CA GLU A 152 -26.81 4.38 7.30
C GLU A 152 -27.34 5.69 7.86
N ARG A 153 -27.84 6.60 7.01
CA ARG A 153 -28.36 7.90 7.42
C ARG A 153 -29.68 7.84 8.18
N VAL A 154 -30.46 6.77 8.04
CA VAL A 154 -31.66 6.52 8.86
C VAL A 154 -31.31 6.56 10.35
N ASN A 155 -30.19 5.94 10.73
CA ASN A 155 -29.75 5.87 12.14
C ASN A 155 -28.66 6.89 12.48
N LYS A 156 -27.96 7.42 11.48
CA LYS A 156 -26.84 8.37 11.63
C LYS A 156 -26.91 9.46 10.56
N PRO A 157 -27.69 10.53 10.77
CA PRO A 157 -27.96 11.54 9.74
C PRO A 157 -26.71 12.15 9.08
N ASP A 158 -25.62 12.33 9.85
CA ASP A 158 -24.35 12.89 9.37
C ASP A 158 -23.41 11.86 8.74
N PHE A 159 -23.86 10.62 8.52
CA PHE A 159 -23.01 9.57 8.00
C PHE A 159 -22.53 9.89 6.57
N SER A 160 -21.21 9.80 6.41
CA SER A 160 -20.53 10.00 5.13
C SER A 160 -19.31 9.08 5.03
N MET A 161 -19.14 8.46 3.87
CA MET A 161 -18.00 7.62 3.57
C MET A 161 -17.56 7.81 2.12
N ALA A 162 -16.26 7.73 1.84
CA ALA A 162 -15.75 7.90 0.48
C ALA A 162 -16.10 6.70 -0.41
N PHE A 163 -16.68 6.97 -1.58
CA PHE A 163 -17.05 5.96 -2.58
C PHE A 163 -15.95 4.92 -2.88
N PRO A 164 -14.67 5.28 -3.12
CA PRO A 164 -13.64 4.29 -3.43
C PRO A 164 -13.46 3.20 -2.38
N ARG A 165 -13.72 3.52 -1.10
CA ARG A 165 -13.62 2.54 -0.01
C ARG A 165 -14.77 1.55 -0.01
N VAL A 166 -16.00 2.05 -0.23
CA VAL A 166 -17.20 1.20 -0.27
C VAL A 166 -17.22 0.37 -1.56
N TYR A 167 -16.82 0.95 -2.69
CA TYR A 167 -16.68 0.27 -3.97
C TYR A 167 -15.84 -1.01 -3.88
N THR A 168 -14.64 -0.93 -3.27
CA THR A 168 -13.77 -2.11 -3.14
C THR A 168 -14.46 -3.23 -2.34
N ILE A 169 -15.20 -2.87 -1.29
CA ILE A 169 -15.89 -3.84 -0.44
C ILE A 169 -17.08 -4.46 -1.18
N ILE A 170 -17.87 -3.65 -1.92
CA ILE A 170 -18.97 -4.18 -2.76
C ILE A 170 -18.42 -5.18 -3.77
N ARG A 171 -17.31 -4.83 -4.44
CA ARG A 171 -16.69 -5.70 -5.44
C ARG A 171 -16.22 -7.02 -4.82
N GLU A 172 -15.50 -6.98 -3.70
CA GLU A 172 -15.04 -8.18 -2.98
C GLU A 172 -16.22 -9.07 -2.53
N MET A 173 -17.34 -8.46 -2.11
CA MET A 173 -18.53 -9.21 -1.70
C MET A 173 -19.21 -9.90 -2.87
N ILE A 174 -19.38 -9.20 -4.00
CA ILE A 174 -19.97 -9.80 -5.22
C ILE A 174 -19.05 -10.88 -5.79
N GLU A 175 -17.73 -10.66 -5.84
CA GLU A 175 -16.76 -11.66 -6.28
C GLU A 175 -16.82 -12.91 -5.40
N GLY A 176 -16.85 -12.74 -4.07
CA GLY A 176 -17.00 -13.85 -3.13
C GLY A 176 -18.33 -14.61 -3.30
N ASP A 177 -19.44 -13.91 -3.52
CA ASP A 177 -20.74 -14.54 -3.75
C ASP A 177 -20.78 -15.33 -5.08
N ILE A 178 -20.09 -14.86 -6.12
CA ILE A 178 -19.94 -15.56 -7.40
C ILE A 178 -19.10 -16.85 -7.22
N GLU A 179 -17.96 -16.75 -6.53
CA GLU A 179 -17.10 -17.91 -6.24
C GLU A 179 -17.86 -18.96 -5.43
N LEU A 180 -18.58 -18.53 -4.39
CA LEU A 180 -19.40 -19.39 -3.54
C LEU A 180 -20.52 -20.05 -4.35
N SER A 181 -21.21 -19.29 -5.22
CA SER A 181 -22.26 -19.82 -6.11
C SER A 181 -21.70 -20.86 -7.08
N GLY A 182 -20.53 -20.61 -7.68
CA GLY A 182 -19.83 -21.58 -8.53
C GLY A 182 -19.45 -22.85 -7.77
N PHE A 183 -18.99 -22.73 -6.53
CA PHE A 183 -18.70 -23.87 -5.66
C PHE A 183 -19.96 -24.69 -5.36
N PHE A 184 -21.09 -24.05 -5.04
CA PHE A 184 -22.35 -24.76 -4.80
C PHE A 184 -22.87 -25.49 -6.05
N LEU A 185 -22.82 -24.84 -7.22
CA LEU A 185 -23.24 -25.43 -8.50
C LEU A 185 -22.36 -26.62 -8.93
N THR A 186 -21.06 -26.59 -8.60
CA THR A 186 -20.11 -27.67 -8.91
C THR A 186 -20.07 -28.76 -7.83
N SER A 187 -20.69 -28.53 -6.66
CA SER A 187 -20.71 -29.52 -5.59
C SER A 187 -21.56 -30.74 -5.97
N GLN A 188 -21.01 -31.94 -5.75
CA GLN A 188 -21.72 -33.20 -5.99
C GLN A 188 -23.02 -33.30 -5.17
N ALA A 189 -23.06 -32.68 -3.98
CA ALA A 189 -24.24 -32.65 -3.12
C ALA A 189 -25.41 -31.87 -3.77
N HIS A 190 -25.15 -30.73 -4.42
CA HIS A 190 -26.19 -29.96 -5.11
C HIS A 190 -26.67 -30.68 -6.38
N SER A 191 -25.73 -31.29 -7.13
CA SER A 191 -26.06 -32.13 -8.29
C SER A 191 -26.91 -33.35 -7.93
N ALA A 192 -26.63 -33.99 -6.78
CA ALA A 192 -27.40 -35.12 -6.27
C ALA A 192 -28.79 -34.69 -5.78
N HIS A 193 -28.91 -33.53 -5.15
CA HIS A 193 -30.19 -32.99 -4.69
C HIS A 193 -31.11 -32.60 -5.86
N ILE A 194 -30.57 -31.95 -6.91
CA ILE A 194 -31.32 -31.66 -8.14
C ILE A 194 -31.78 -32.94 -8.82
N ARG A 195 -30.93 -33.97 -8.91
CA ARG A 195 -31.33 -35.29 -9.45
C ARG A 195 -32.43 -35.95 -8.62
N GLN A 196 -32.39 -35.86 -7.30
CA GLN A 196 -33.44 -36.41 -6.43
C GLN A 196 -34.77 -35.66 -6.55
N MET A 197 -34.75 -34.34 -6.75
CA MET A 197 -35.98 -33.57 -7.03
C MET A 197 -36.58 -33.94 -8.39
N GLN A 198 -35.76 -34.01 -9.44
CA GLN A 198 -36.23 -34.42 -10.76
C GLN A 198 -36.83 -35.84 -10.75
N LEU A 199 -36.24 -36.78 -10.01
CA LEU A 199 -36.77 -38.14 -9.87
C LEU A 199 -38.10 -38.20 -9.11
N ARG A 200 -38.39 -37.25 -8.21
CA ARG A 200 -39.70 -37.18 -7.54
C ARG A 200 -40.80 -36.69 -8.47
N ASP A 201 -40.51 -35.68 -9.30
CA ASP A 201 -41.47 -35.14 -10.27
C ASP A 201 -41.88 -36.18 -11.34
N PHE A 202 -41.03 -37.18 -11.62
CA PHE A 202 -41.36 -38.31 -12.50
C PHE A 202 -41.99 -39.52 -11.79
N SER A 203 -42.17 -39.47 -10.47
CA SER A 203 -42.77 -40.58 -9.68
C SER A 203 -44.21 -40.34 -9.24
N GLU A 204 -44.77 -39.15 -9.52
CA GLU A 204 -46.18 -38.82 -9.26
C GLU A 204 -47.09 -39.05 -10.48
N GLU A 205 -46.59 -39.64 -11.57
CA GLU A 205 -47.34 -39.97 -12.80
C GLU A 205 -47.53 -41.50 -13.05
N GLU A 206 -47.45 -42.35 -12.02
CA GLU A 206 -47.95 -43.75 -12.06
C GLU A 206 -49.08 -43.97 -11.04
#